data_AF-A0A2V8WF03-F1
#
_entry.id   AF-A0A2V8WF03-F1
#
_cell.length_a   1.000
_cell.length_b   1.000
_cell.length_c   1.000
_cell.angle_alpha   90.00
_cell.angle_beta   90.00
_cell.angle_gamma   90.00
#
_symmetry.space_group_name_H-M   'P 1'
#
loop_
_entity.id
_entity.type
_entity.pdbx_description
1 polymer ?
#
loop_
_entity_poly.entity_id
_entity_poly.type
_entity_poly.pdbx_seq_one_letter_code
_entity_poly.pdbx_strand_id
1 'polypeptide(L)' 'MITLGINYSQMHDSSACIVRDGELLFAVAEERISRLKHDAGFPRNAIRACLDFANVRAQRLDEVC' A
#
# COMPACT_ATOMS: atom_id res chain seq x y z
N MET A 1 -15.95 5.27 2.75
CA MET A 1 -14.65 5.75 3.22
C MET A 1 -13.57 4.83 2.68
N ILE A 2 -12.59 5.37 1.96
CA ILE A 2 -11.46 4.63 1.39
C ILE A 2 -10.17 5.13 2.03
N THR A 3 -9.46 4.23 2.70
CA THR A 3 -8.21 4.53 3.42
C THR A 3 -7.05 3.77 2.78
N LEU A 4 -5.91 4.44 2.62
CA LEU A 4 -4.65 3.83 2.22
C LEU A 4 -3.71 3.75 3.42
N GLY A 5 -3.39 2.54 3.87
CA GLY A 5 -2.41 2.32 4.93
C GLY A 5 -1.00 2.15 4.35
N ILE A 6 -0.01 2.79 4.98
CA ILE A 6 1.40 2.75 4.57
C ILE A 6 2.28 2.34 5.75
N ASN A 7 3.03 1.25 5.58
CA ASN A 7 4.14 0.94 6.46
C ASN A 7 5.45 1.37 5.81
N TYR A 8 6.14 2.31 6.44
CA TYR A 8 7.46 2.75 6.02
C TYR A 8 8.32 3.09 7.23
N SER A 9 9.14 2.12 7.65
CA SER A 9 10.00 2.23 8.84
C SER A 9 11.45 2.64 8.52
N GLN A 10 11.79 2.81 7.23
CA GLN A 10 13.16 2.96 6.72
C GLN A 10 14.14 1.81 7.06
N MET A 11 13.68 0.78 7.75
CA MET A 11 14.53 -0.33 8.21
C MET A 11 14.24 -1.64 7.49
N HIS A 12 12.97 -1.99 7.31
CA HIS A 12 12.58 -3.25 6.65
C HIS A 12 11.08 -3.32 6.40
N ASP A 13 10.72 -4.14 5.41
CA ASP A 13 9.37 -4.61 5.09
C ASP A 13 8.36 -3.50 4.82
N SER A 14 8.76 -2.51 4.01
CA SER A 14 7.83 -1.49 3.55
C SER A 14 6.64 -2.14 2.83
N SER A 15 5.43 -1.64 3.08
CA SER A 15 4.21 -2.23 2.55
C SER A 15 3.08 -1.21 2.46
N ALA A 16 2.01 -1.60 1.76
CA ALA A 16 0.79 -0.81 1.71
C ALA A 16 -0.47 -1.70 1.71
N CYS A 17 -1.58 -1.13 2.17
CA CYS A 17 -2.90 -1.74 2.07
C CYS A 17 -3.96 -0.71 1.67
N ILE A 18 -5.09 -1.18 1.15
CA ILE A 18 -6.27 -0.36 0.89
C ILE A 18 -7.51 -1.00 1.50
N VAL A 19 -8.25 -0.17 2.21
CA VAL A 19 -9.44 -0.53 2.98
C VAL A 19 -10.61 0.30 2.46
N ARG A 20 -11.79 -0.30 2.37
CA ARG A 20 -13.05 0.38 2.03
C ARG A 20 -14.08 0.06 3.08
N ASP A 21 -14.56 1.09 3.78
CA ASP A 21 -15.60 0.98 4.81
C ASP A 21 -15.26 -0.05 5.90
N GLY A 22 -13.99 -0.08 6.31
CA GLY A 22 -13.45 -1.02 7.31
C GLY A 22 -13.04 -2.39 6.75
N GLU A 23 -13.39 -2.71 5.51
CA GLU A 23 -13.05 -3.99 4.86
C GLU A 23 -11.72 -3.90 4.11
N LEU A 24 -10.81 -4.84 4.39
CA LEU A 24 -9.55 -4.95 3.67
C LEU A 24 -9.79 -5.43 2.24
N LEU A 25 -9.45 -4.62 1.25
CA LEU A 25 -9.55 -5.01 -0.16
C LEU A 25 -8.25 -5.66 -0.65
N PHE A 26 -7.11 -5.06 -0.33
CA PHE A 26 -5.81 -5.53 -0.79
C PHE A 26 -4.68 -5.08 0.13
N ALA A 27 -3.65 -5.91 0.28
CA ALA A 27 -2.42 -5.60 1.00
C ALA A 27 -1.25 -6.32 0.36
N VAL A 28 -0.10 -5.64 0.25
CA VAL A 28 1.10 -6.23 -0.31
C VAL A 28 2.35 -5.59 0.27
N ALA A 29 3.38 -6.41 0.49
CA ALA A 29 4.72 -5.92 0.83
C ALA A 29 5.49 -5.54 -0.44
N GLU A 30 6.27 -4.46 -0.36
CA GLU A 30 7.06 -3.93 -1.48
C GLU A 30 8.01 -5.01 -2.03
N GLU A 31 8.65 -5.80 -1.15
CA GLU A 31 9.56 -6.88 -1.54
C GLU A 31 8.94 -7.94 -2.47
N ARG A 32 7.62 -8.14 -2.41
CA ARG A 32 6.92 -9.09 -3.29
C ARG A 32 6.90 -8.61 -4.73
N ILE A 33 6.93 -7.29 -4.92
CA ILE A 33 6.90 -6.64 -6.24
C ILE A 33 8.32 -6.26 -6.68
N SER A 34 9.12 -5.64 -5.82
CA SER A 34 10.49 -5.22 -6.13
C SER A 34 11.48 -6.39 -6.24
N ARG A 35 11.15 -7.53 -5.63
CA ARG A 35 12.00 -8.73 -5.54
C ARG A 35 13.30 -8.51 -4.79
N LEU A 36 13.40 -7.42 -4.03
CA LEU A 36 14.48 -7.15 -3.09
C LEU A 36 14.00 -7.60 -1.70
N LYS A 37 14.67 -8.59 -1.12
CA LYS A 37 14.30 -9.12 0.20
C LYS A 37 14.45 -8.03 1.27
N HIS A 38 13.43 -7.86 2.10
CA HIS A 38 13.34 -6.81 3.11
C HIS A 38 13.49 -5.41 2.53
N ASP A 39 12.87 -5.16 1.37
CA ASP A 39 12.90 -3.85 0.75
C ASP A 39 12.46 -2.76 1.73
N ALA A 40 13.41 -1.93 2.13
CA ALA A 40 13.23 -0.82 3.05
C ALA A 40 12.96 0.50 2.30
N GLY A 41 12.86 0.47 0.97
CA GLY A 41 12.48 1.61 0.15
C GLY A 41 11.05 2.07 0.43
N PHE A 42 10.71 3.30 0.07
CA PHE A 42 9.33 3.78 0.18
C PHE A 42 8.41 2.88 -0.68
N PRO A 43 7.24 2.41 -0.18
CA PRO A 43 6.45 1.34 -0.80
C PRO A 43 5.65 1.80 -2.03
N ARG A 44 6.35 2.34 -3.04
CA ARG A 44 5.75 2.95 -4.24
C ARG A 44 4.99 1.93 -5.08
N ASN A 45 5.54 0.72 -5.21
CA ASN A 45 4.91 -0.30 -6.02
C ASN A 45 3.73 -0.94 -5.29
N ALA A 46 3.84 -1.12 -3.97
CA ALA A 46 2.74 -1.60 -3.14
C ALA A 46 1.56 -0.61 -3.13
N ILE A 47 1.82 0.70 -2.99
CA ILE A 47 0.78 1.74 -3.07
C ILE A 47 0.09 1.68 -4.44
N ARG A 48 0.86 1.58 -5.52
CA ARG A 48 0.30 1.50 -6.88
C ARG A 48 -0.57 0.25 -7.04
N ALA A 49 -0.08 -0.91 -6.59
CA ALA A 49 -0.83 -2.16 -6.64
C ALA A 49 -2.15 -2.09 -5.85
N CYS A 50 -2.17 -1.43 -4.70
CA CYS A 50 -3.38 -1.19 -3.92
C CYS A 50 -4.41 -0.35 -4.72
N LEU A 51 -3.98 0.78 -5.28
CA LEU A 51 -4.84 1.67 -6.07
C LEU A 51 -5.38 0.97 -7.33
N ASP A 52 -4.53 0.24 -8.03
CA ASP A 52 -4.87 -0.52 -9.23
C ASP A 52 -5.88 -1.63 -8.90
N PHE A 53 -5.66 -2.41 -7.83
CA PHE A 53 -6.58 -3.47 -7.42
C PHE A 53 -7.96 -2.93 -7.05
N ALA A 54 -8.02 -1.81 -6.31
CA ALA A 54 -9.28 -1.20 -5.93
C ALA A 54 -9.96 -0.43 -7.08
N ASN A 55 -9.25 -0.22 -8.20
CA ASN A 55 -9.64 0.65 -9.31
C ASN A 55 -9.98 2.08 -8.83
N VAL A 56 -9.09 2.65 -8.00
CA VAL A 56 -9.27 3.95 -7.35
C VAL A 56 -8.12 4.88 -7.71
N ARG A 57 -8.44 6.14 -8.03
CA ARG A 57 -7.43 7.20 -8.16
C ARG A 57 -7.11 7.80 -6.80
N ALA A 58 -5.86 8.20 -6.57
CA ALA A 58 -5.41 8.75 -5.28
C ALA A 58 -6.26 9.93 -4.76
N GLN A 59 -6.86 10.75 -5.64
CA GLN A 59 -7.74 11.87 -5.27
C GLN A 59 -9.07 11.43 -4.63
N ARG A 60 -9.38 10.13 -4.64
CA ARG A 60 -10.59 9.54 -4.06
C ARG A 60 -10.34 8.86 -2.73
N LEU A 61 -9.09 8.91 -2.22
CA LEU A 61 -8.78 8.48 -0.87
C LEU A 61 -9.33 9.51 0.11
N ASP A 62 -9.99 9.02 1.16
CA ASP A 62 -10.48 9.85 2.25
C ASP A 62 -9.39 10.04 3.32
N GLU A 63 -8.48 9.06 3.47
CA GLU A 63 -7.43 9.05 4.48
C GLU A 63 -6.18 8.29 4.00
N VAL A 64 -5.01 8.72 4.50
CA VAL A 64 -3.74 7.97 4.44
C VAL A 64 -3.20 7.84 5.87
N CYS A 65 -2.90 6.62 6.31
CA CYS A 65 -2.44 6.33 7.66
C CYS A 65 -1.18 5.46 7.70
#